data_AF-A0A2V6LQB4-F1
#
_entry.id   AF-A0A2V6LQB4-F1
#
_cell.length_a   1.000
_cell.length_b   1.000
_cell.length_c   1.000
_cell.angle_alpha   90.00
_cell.angle_beta   90.00
_cell.angle_gamma   90.00
#
_symmetry.space_group_name_H-M   'P 1'
#
loop_
_entity.id
_entity.type
_entity.pdbx_description
1 polymer ?
#
loop_
_entity_poly.entity_id
_entity_poly.type
_entity_poly.pdbx_seq_one_letter_code
_entity_poly.pdbx_strand_id
1 'polypeptide(L)'
;MKAIRVHEFGGPEVLRLEEVPTPRPGPGQVLVRMHAIGVNPVETYIRAGTYAYKPALPYTPGNDGAGVVEEIGSDVNEFKPGDRVYTARSVSGTYAEFALCTTEQVHPLPANVSFGQGAAMGTPYATAYRAGGWSGKRDVASGDRQRISASRSGRGTSSRHGAGSVGENRASAKEVGRKNEEGGIRKEELKMGRKTKNCVSPASTALDHYLASDLPTPNATAWQAT
;
A
#
# COMPACT_ATOMS: atom_id res chain seq x y z
N MET A 1 -9.00 16.58 -9.24
CA MET A 1 -7.83 15.68 -9.29
C MET A 1 -8.09 14.53 -10.23
N LYS A 2 -7.04 13.95 -10.81
CA LYS A 2 -7.11 12.69 -11.55
C LYS A 2 -7.12 11.51 -10.60
N ALA A 3 -8.01 10.56 -10.85
CA ALA A 3 -8.13 9.32 -10.09
C ALA A 3 -8.53 8.15 -11.00
N ILE A 4 -8.11 6.95 -10.62
CA ILE A 4 -8.65 5.72 -11.20
C ILE A 4 -9.97 5.38 -10.53
N ARG A 5 -11.02 5.20 -11.31
CA ARG A 5 -12.39 4.92 -10.85
C ARG A 5 -12.86 3.58 -11.37
N VAL A 6 -13.61 2.88 -10.53
CA VAL A 6 -14.25 1.59 -10.82
C VAL A 6 -15.75 1.76 -10.59
N HIS A 7 -16.53 1.63 -11.67
CA HIS A 7 -17.99 1.79 -11.65
C HIS A 7 -18.74 0.46 -11.63
N GLU A 8 -18.06 -0.62 -12.00
CA GLU A 8 -18.58 -1.99 -12.00
C GLU A 8 -17.45 -2.97 -11.67
N PHE A 9 -17.80 -4.13 -11.14
CA PHE A 9 -16.81 -5.18 -10.86
C PHE A 9 -16.40 -5.89 -12.16
N GLY A 10 -15.10 -6.18 -12.31
CA GLY A 10 -14.59 -6.84 -13.51
C GLY A 10 -13.07 -6.99 -13.58
N GLY A 11 -12.59 -7.32 -14.78
CA GLY A 11 -11.16 -7.39 -15.09
C GLY A 11 -10.50 -6.01 -15.10
N PRO A 12 -9.21 -5.90 -15.47
CA PRO A 12 -8.50 -4.61 -15.48
C PRO A 12 -9.14 -3.54 -16.39
N GLU A 13 -9.93 -3.93 -17.38
CA GLU A 13 -10.64 -3.06 -18.31
C GLU A 13 -11.67 -2.12 -17.66
N VAL A 14 -12.11 -2.41 -16.42
CA VAL A 14 -13.05 -1.53 -15.69
C VAL A 14 -12.36 -0.33 -15.03
N LEU A 15 -11.01 -0.29 -15.02
CA LEU A 15 -10.24 0.83 -14.46
C LEU A 15 -10.28 2.03 -15.42
N ARG A 16 -10.94 3.11 -15.01
CA ARG A 16 -11.07 4.34 -15.81
C ARG A 16 -10.31 5.47 -15.16
N LEU A 17 -9.48 6.19 -15.92
CA LEU A 17 -8.87 7.44 -15.45
C LEU A 17 -9.90 8.56 -15.63
N GLU A 18 -10.26 9.21 -14.53
CA GLU A 18 -11.27 10.26 -14.50
C GLU A 18 -10.79 11.48 -13.73
N GLU A 19 -11.34 12.65 -14.05
CA GLU A 19 -11.22 13.83 -13.21
C GLU A 19 -12.38 13.86 -12.21
N VAL A 20 -12.05 13.92 -10.93
CA VAL A 20 -13.00 13.94 -9.81
C VAL A 20 -12.68 15.11 -8.86
N PRO A 21 -13.64 15.57 -8.05
CA PRO A 21 -13.35 16.55 -7.01
C PRO A 21 -12.25 16.07 -6.07
N THR A 22 -11.35 16.97 -5.67
CA THR A 22 -10.37 16.67 -4.62
C THR A 22 -11.10 16.59 -3.28
N PRO A 23 -10.96 15.49 -2.50
CA PRO A 23 -11.61 15.38 -1.21
C PRO A 23 -11.03 16.40 -0.23
N ARG A 24 -11.82 16.79 0.77
CA ARG A 24 -11.36 17.66 1.87
C ARG A 24 -11.29 16.87 3.16
N PRO A 25 -10.25 17.08 3.98
CA PRO A 25 -10.16 16.41 5.27
C PRO A 25 -11.21 16.94 6.25
N GLY A 26 -11.95 16.01 6.85
CA GLY A 26 -12.75 16.28 8.04
C GLY A 26 -11.92 16.07 9.33
N PRO A 27 -12.59 16.06 10.50
CA PRO A 27 -11.94 15.75 11.77
C PRO A 27 -11.22 14.39 11.75
N GLY A 28 -10.03 14.31 12.33
CA GLY A 28 -9.19 13.12 12.40
C GLY A 28 -8.63 12.65 11.05
N GLN A 29 -8.73 13.47 10.00
CA GLN A 29 -8.32 13.11 8.65
C GLN A 29 -7.21 14.01 8.12
N VAL A 30 -6.44 13.46 7.20
CA VAL A 30 -5.40 14.17 6.45
C VAL A 30 -5.56 13.89 4.96
N LEU A 31 -5.31 14.90 4.16
CA LEU A 31 -5.21 14.79 2.71
C LEU A 31 -3.75 14.65 2.33
N VAL A 32 -3.40 13.54 1.68
CA VAL A 32 -2.03 13.27 1.23
C VAL A 32 -1.96 13.42 -0.28
N ARG A 33 -1.08 14.29 -0.77
CA ARG A 33 -0.71 14.36 -2.19
C ARG A 33 0.24 13.21 -2.51
N MET A 34 -0.20 12.30 -3.36
CA MET A 34 0.51 11.06 -3.68
C MET A 34 1.67 11.34 -4.65
N HIS A 35 2.85 10.83 -4.32
CA HIS A 35 4.02 10.81 -5.20
C HIS A 35 4.27 9.41 -5.77
N ALA A 36 3.99 8.38 -4.98
CA ALA A 36 4.05 6.99 -5.39
C ALA A 36 2.93 6.18 -4.76
N ILE A 37 2.46 5.15 -5.46
CA ILE A 37 1.40 4.25 -5.00
C ILE A 37 1.85 2.80 -5.03
N GLY A 38 1.40 2.03 -4.05
CA GLY A 38 1.61 0.59 -3.98
C GLY A 38 0.48 -0.15 -4.70
N VAL A 39 0.83 -1.13 -5.52
CA VAL A 39 -0.12 -2.01 -6.21
C VAL A 39 -0.01 -3.40 -5.59
N ASN A 40 -1.07 -3.87 -4.92
CA ASN A 40 -1.07 -5.20 -4.31
C ASN A 40 -2.00 -6.17 -5.08
N PRO A 41 -1.80 -7.49 -4.89
CA PRO A 41 -2.69 -8.48 -5.52
C PRO A 41 -4.13 -8.42 -5.00
N VAL A 42 -4.36 -8.01 -3.75
CA VAL A 42 -5.71 -8.00 -3.14
C VAL A 42 -6.67 -7.08 -3.89
N GLU A 43 -6.19 -5.95 -4.41
CA GLU A 43 -6.99 -5.01 -5.19
C GLU A 43 -7.53 -5.64 -6.48
N THR A 44 -6.85 -6.67 -7.03
CA THR A 44 -7.37 -7.39 -8.21
C THR A 44 -8.61 -8.22 -7.89
N TYR A 45 -8.66 -8.84 -6.71
CA TYR A 45 -9.80 -9.63 -6.26
C TYR A 45 -10.98 -8.74 -5.83
N ILE A 46 -10.68 -7.61 -5.17
CA ILE A 46 -11.67 -6.58 -4.80
C ILE A 46 -12.31 -6.00 -6.06
N ARG A 47 -11.49 -5.57 -7.04
CA ARG A 47 -11.98 -5.04 -8.32
C ARG A 47 -12.80 -6.07 -9.11
N ALA A 48 -12.42 -7.34 -9.06
CA ALA A 48 -13.20 -8.41 -9.68
C ALA A 48 -14.51 -8.76 -8.94
N GLY A 49 -14.74 -8.20 -7.75
CA GLY A 49 -15.92 -8.51 -6.92
C GLY A 49 -15.89 -9.91 -6.29
N THR A 50 -14.72 -10.56 -6.28
CA THR A 50 -14.50 -11.94 -5.80
C THR A 50 -13.93 -12.01 -4.39
N TYR A 51 -13.64 -10.86 -3.79
CA TYR A 51 -13.12 -10.75 -2.43
C TYR A 51 -14.27 -10.58 -1.42
N ALA A 52 -14.03 -10.97 -0.16
CA ALA A 52 -15.04 -10.90 0.90
C ALA A 52 -15.52 -9.46 1.14
N TYR A 53 -14.58 -8.50 1.11
CA TYR A 53 -14.89 -7.08 1.13
C TYR A 53 -15.28 -6.57 -0.26
N LYS A 54 -16.42 -5.88 -0.34
CA LYS A 54 -16.95 -5.25 -1.55
C LYS A 54 -17.19 -3.75 -1.32
N PRO A 55 -16.41 -2.86 -1.93
CA PRO A 55 -16.63 -1.42 -1.81
C PRO A 55 -17.90 -0.98 -2.54
N ALA A 56 -18.51 0.11 -2.08
CA ALA A 56 -19.60 0.76 -2.80
C ALA A 56 -19.06 1.35 -4.12
N LEU A 57 -19.79 1.12 -5.21
CA LEU A 57 -19.45 1.66 -6.53
C LEU A 57 -20.09 3.05 -6.71
N PRO A 58 -19.42 4.02 -7.35
CA PRO A 58 -18.05 3.94 -7.82
C PRO A 58 -17.02 4.19 -6.71
N TYR A 59 -15.87 3.51 -6.76
CA TYR A 59 -14.75 3.72 -5.84
C TYR A 59 -13.41 3.92 -6.55
N THR A 60 -12.43 4.43 -5.79
CA THR A 60 -11.03 4.52 -6.21
C THR A 60 -10.24 3.41 -5.51
N PRO A 61 -9.50 2.56 -6.23
CA PRO A 61 -8.70 1.51 -5.61
C PRO A 61 -7.46 2.02 -4.85
N GLY A 62 -6.82 1.12 -4.10
CA GLY A 62 -5.50 1.32 -3.52
C GLY A 62 -5.50 1.63 -2.02
N ASN A 63 -4.57 0.99 -1.31
CA ASN A 63 -4.39 1.16 0.13
C ASN A 63 -3.01 1.73 0.49
N ASP A 64 -2.00 1.45 -0.32
CA ASP A 64 -0.63 1.85 -0.03
C ASP A 64 -0.24 3.03 -0.93
N GLY A 65 0.48 3.97 -0.36
CA GLY A 65 1.01 5.13 -1.05
C GLY A 65 2.05 5.85 -0.21
N ALA A 66 2.74 6.79 -0.82
CA ALA A 66 3.61 7.71 -0.12
C ALA A 66 3.65 9.05 -0.83
N GLY A 67 3.79 10.09 -0.03
CA GLY A 67 3.72 11.44 -0.52
C GLY A 67 3.85 12.45 0.60
N VAL A 68 3.17 13.58 0.41
CA VAL A 68 3.28 14.73 1.31
C VAL A 68 1.89 15.11 1.80
N VAL A 69 1.77 15.40 3.09
CA VAL A 69 0.54 15.96 3.66
C VAL A 69 0.26 17.30 2.99
N GLU A 70 -0.90 17.42 2.37
CA GLU A 70 -1.37 18.63 1.69
C GLU A 70 -2.23 19.48 2.63
N GLU A 71 -3.19 18.85 3.31
CA GLU A 71 -4.17 19.50 4.19
C GLU A 71 -4.49 18.57 5.36
N ILE A 72 -4.88 19.14 6.51
CA ILE A 72 -5.24 18.40 7.72
C ILE A 72 -6.61 18.84 8.23
N GLY A 73 -7.30 17.94 8.94
CA GLY A 73 -8.50 18.24 9.69
C GLY A 73 -8.22 19.20 10.85
N SER A 74 -9.25 19.90 11.32
CA SER A 74 -9.14 20.96 12.34
C SER A 74 -8.63 20.50 13.71
N ASP A 75 -8.75 19.21 14.01
CA ASP A 75 -8.39 18.58 15.27
C ASP A 75 -7.12 17.70 15.18
N VAL A 76 -6.49 17.64 14.01
CA VAL A 76 -5.24 16.89 13.79
C VAL A 76 -4.05 17.72 14.23
N ASN A 77 -3.20 17.16 15.10
CA ASN A 77 -2.04 17.87 15.68
C ASN A 77 -0.71 17.12 15.45
N GLU A 78 -0.78 15.84 15.14
CA GLU A 78 0.36 14.95 14.92
C GLU A 78 0.99 15.08 13.52
N PHE A 79 0.29 15.74 12.60
CA PHE A 79 0.75 16.00 11.23
C PHE A 79 0.54 17.47 10.85
N LYS A 80 1.36 17.97 9.92
CA LYS A 80 1.19 19.29 9.29
C LYS A 80 1.41 19.21 7.78
N PRO A 81 0.85 20.15 7.00
CA PRO A 81 1.17 20.30 5.59
C PRO A 81 2.69 20.34 5.36
N GLY A 82 3.16 19.60 4.35
CA GLY A 82 4.59 19.45 4.05
C GLY A 82 5.26 18.21 4.65
N ASP A 83 4.63 17.53 5.62
CA ASP A 83 5.20 16.31 6.19
C ASP A 83 5.27 15.18 5.15
N ARG A 84 6.39 14.47 5.12
CA ARG A 84 6.57 13.27 4.30
C ARG A 84 5.95 12.08 5.01
N VAL A 85 5.08 11.36 4.32
CA VAL A 85 4.34 10.24 4.91
C VAL A 85 4.21 9.08 3.95
N TYR A 86 3.96 7.89 4.50
CA TYR A 86 3.42 6.75 3.77
C TYR A 86 2.07 6.34 4.38
N THR A 87 1.25 5.66 3.59
CA THR A 87 -0.07 5.20 4.00
C THR A 87 -0.12 3.68 4.08
N ALA A 88 -0.87 3.18 5.06
CA ALA A 88 -1.20 1.77 5.21
C ALA A 88 -2.72 1.67 5.36
N ARG A 89 -3.43 1.67 4.21
CA ARG A 89 -4.87 1.96 4.00
C ARG A 89 -5.12 3.43 3.63
N SER A 90 -6.31 3.69 3.13
CA SER A 90 -6.83 5.02 2.86
C SER A 90 -8.36 5.03 2.98
N VAL A 91 -8.95 6.21 3.18
CA VAL A 91 -10.40 6.40 3.16
C VAL A 91 -10.91 6.48 1.72
N SER A 92 -10.21 7.21 0.85
CA SER A 92 -10.69 7.51 -0.50
C SER A 92 -10.02 6.72 -1.62
N GLY A 93 -9.05 5.84 -1.33
CA GLY A 93 -8.24 5.14 -2.33
C GLY A 93 -6.98 5.89 -2.73
N THR A 94 -5.85 5.17 -2.84
CA THR A 94 -4.54 5.76 -3.19
C THR A 94 -4.29 5.89 -4.69
N TYR A 95 -5.11 5.29 -5.56
CA TYR A 95 -4.95 5.39 -7.02
C TYR A 95 -5.48 6.73 -7.56
N ALA A 96 -4.98 7.82 -6.99
CA ALA A 96 -5.36 9.20 -7.28
C ALA A 96 -4.18 10.13 -6.98
N GLU A 97 -4.25 11.38 -7.48
CA GLU A 97 -3.25 12.40 -7.15
C GLU A 97 -3.30 12.80 -5.66
N PHE A 98 -4.46 12.68 -5.01
CA PHE A 98 -4.63 12.88 -3.58
C PHE A 98 -5.45 11.74 -2.97
N ALA A 99 -5.09 11.31 -1.77
CA ALA A 99 -5.91 10.39 -0.99
C ALA A 99 -6.21 10.96 0.39
N LEU A 100 -7.47 10.85 0.77
CA LEU A 100 -7.94 11.11 2.11
C LEU A 100 -7.64 9.89 2.99
N CYS A 101 -7.04 10.12 4.15
CA CYS A 101 -6.67 9.10 5.11
C CYS A 101 -7.07 9.54 6.52
N THR A 102 -7.33 8.61 7.43
CA THR A 102 -7.36 8.93 8.87
C THR A 102 -5.93 9.04 9.39
N THR A 103 -5.72 9.73 10.52
CA THR A 103 -4.37 9.88 11.09
C THR A 103 -3.73 8.53 11.45
N GLU A 104 -4.53 7.53 11.84
CA GLU A 104 -4.08 6.16 12.11
C GLU A 104 -3.56 5.40 10.87
N GLN A 105 -3.97 5.82 9.67
CA GLN A 105 -3.57 5.20 8.41
C GLN A 105 -2.29 5.82 7.82
N VAL A 106 -1.79 6.87 8.46
CA VAL A 106 -0.67 7.67 7.96
C VAL A 106 0.50 7.57 8.93
N HIS A 107 1.68 7.42 8.37
CA HIS A 107 2.89 7.21 9.15
C HIS A 107 4.03 8.09 8.60
N PRO A 108 4.88 8.66 9.47
CA PRO A 108 6.03 9.44 9.02
C PRO A 108 6.94 8.64 8.10
N LEU A 109 7.38 9.26 7.01
CA LEU A 109 8.35 8.69 6.08
C LEU A 109 9.73 9.33 6.35
N PRO A 110 10.73 8.55 6.80
CA PRO A 110 12.08 9.08 7.06
C PRO A 110 12.68 9.76 5.82
N ALA A 111 13.47 10.81 6.04
CA ALA A 111 14.02 11.64 4.97
C ALA A 111 14.89 10.85 3.97
N ASN A 112 15.55 9.78 4.43
CA ASN A 112 16.40 8.91 3.62
C ASN A 112 15.63 7.80 2.89
N VAL A 113 14.30 7.71 3.05
CA VAL A 113 13.46 6.73 2.35
C VAL A 113 12.71 7.43 1.21
N SER A 114 12.85 6.89 0.00
CA SER A 114 12.15 7.44 -1.17
C SER A 114 10.65 7.20 -1.09
N PHE A 115 9.83 7.99 -1.80
CA PHE A 115 8.39 7.75 -1.85
C PHE A 115 8.07 6.37 -2.46
N GLY A 116 8.83 5.91 -3.45
CA GLY A 116 8.66 4.55 -4.00
C GLY A 116 8.87 3.46 -2.96
N GLN A 117 9.88 3.60 -2.08
CA GLN A 117 10.09 2.70 -0.95
C GLN A 117 8.97 2.83 0.08
N GLY A 118 8.55 4.05 0.42
CA GLY A 118 7.44 4.33 1.33
C GLY A 118 6.13 3.67 0.88
N ALA A 119 5.80 3.76 -0.41
CA ALA A 119 4.61 3.14 -1.00
C ALA A 119 4.65 1.60 -0.98
N ALA A 120 5.80 1.00 -0.67
CA ALA A 120 5.96 -0.43 -0.49
C ALA A 120 5.95 -0.87 0.99
N MET A 121 5.85 0.07 1.95
CA MET A 121 5.94 -0.22 3.38
C MET A 121 4.65 -0.77 4.00
N GLY A 122 3.47 -0.45 3.45
CA GLY A 122 2.19 -0.86 4.04
C GLY A 122 1.92 -2.37 3.91
N THR A 123 1.10 -2.75 2.95
CA THR A 123 0.64 -4.13 2.76
C THR A 123 1.76 -5.17 2.62
N PRO A 124 2.86 -4.93 1.85
CA PRO A 124 3.90 -5.94 1.65
C PRO A 124 4.65 -6.31 2.93
N TYR A 125 5.07 -5.32 3.73
CA TYR A 125 5.79 -5.58 4.98
C TYR A 125 4.87 -6.11 6.07
N ALA A 126 3.65 -5.59 6.21
CA ALA A 126 2.69 -6.12 7.17
C ALA A 126 2.40 -7.61 6.90
N THR A 127 2.27 -7.97 5.62
CA THR A 127 2.09 -9.38 5.22
C THR A 127 3.32 -10.23 5.52
N ALA A 128 4.52 -9.72 5.22
CA ALA A 128 5.77 -10.42 5.48
C ALA A 128 6.01 -10.65 6.98
N TYR A 129 5.76 -9.64 7.82
CA TYR A 129 5.87 -9.70 9.27
C TYR A 129 5.00 -10.82 9.87
N ARG A 130 3.73 -10.88 9.46
CA ARG A 130 2.79 -11.91 9.94
C ARG A 130 3.12 -13.30 9.42
N ALA A 131 3.49 -13.42 8.14
CA ALA A 131 3.88 -14.70 7.55
C ALA A 131 5.17 -15.28 8.16
N GLY A 132 6.09 -14.40 8.57
CA GLY A 132 7.33 -14.74 9.24
C GLY A 132 7.16 -15.24 10.68
N GLY A 133 5.95 -15.26 11.24
CA GLY A 133 5.69 -15.80 12.59
C GLY A 133 5.85 -14.79 13.73
N TRP A 134 6.37 -13.59 13.44
CA TRP A 134 6.57 -12.51 14.42
C TRP A 134 5.27 -11.93 15.01
N SER A 135 4.11 -12.43 14.59
CA SER A 135 2.80 -12.18 15.22
C SER A 135 2.50 -13.13 16.39
N GLY A 136 3.52 -13.70 17.05
CA GLY A 136 3.39 -14.47 18.28
C GLY A 136 2.85 -15.91 18.15
N LYS A 137 2.76 -16.46 16.93
CA LYS A 137 2.30 -17.86 16.71
C LYS A 137 3.41 -18.83 16.29
N ARG A 138 4.60 -18.33 15.97
CA ARG A 138 5.80 -19.12 15.70
C ARG A 138 7.02 -18.29 16.11
N ASP A 139 7.66 -18.66 17.22
CA ASP A 139 8.98 -18.16 17.53
C ASP A 139 9.95 -18.73 16.49
N VAL A 140 10.42 -17.87 15.60
CA VAL A 140 11.50 -18.23 14.67
C VAL A 140 12.78 -18.10 15.47
N ALA A 141 13.34 -19.24 15.88
CA ALA A 141 14.60 -19.25 16.61
C ALA A 141 15.73 -18.74 15.70
N SER A 142 16.70 -18.05 16.29
CA SER A 142 17.94 -17.69 15.61
C SER A 142 18.60 -18.94 15.01
N GLY A 143 18.67 -19.03 13.68
CA GLY A 143 19.25 -20.16 12.95
C GLY A 143 18.29 -20.91 12.02
N ASP A 144 16.98 -20.69 12.14
CA ASP A 144 15.99 -21.37 11.28
C ASP A 144 16.03 -20.86 9.83
N ARG A 145 16.27 -21.79 8.89
CA ARG A 145 16.26 -21.48 7.45
C ARG A 145 14.84 -21.51 6.90
N GLN A 146 14.29 -20.35 6.57
CA GLN A 146 13.00 -20.25 5.89
C GLN A 146 13.15 -20.24 4.36
N ARG A 147 12.32 -21.04 3.68
CA ARG A 147 12.21 -21.00 2.22
C ARG A 147 11.22 -19.91 1.81
N ILE A 148 11.72 -18.83 1.24
CA ILE A 148 10.91 -17.72 0.72
C ILE A 148 10.45 -18.06 -0.71
N SER A 149 9.18 -18.41 -0.88
CA SER A 149 8.56 -18.52 -2.21
C SER A 149 8.30 -17.12 -2.79
N ALA A 150 8.41 -16.97 -4.12
CA ALA A 150 8.25 -15.69 -4.82
C ALA A 150 9.15 -14.55 -4.28
N SER A 151 10.42 -14.83 -4.03
CA SER A 151 11.41 -13.91 -3.44
C SER A 151 11.54 -12.55 -4.15
N ARG A 152 11.17 -12.46 -5.44
CA ARG A 152 11.17 -11.22 -6.24
C ARG A 152 9.88 -10.39 -6.13
N SER A 153 8.83 -10.90 -5.47
CA SER A 153 7.62 -10.14 -5.17
C SER A 153 7.85 -9.18 -4.01
N GLY A 154 7.07 -8.10 -3.88
CA GLY A 154 7.19 -7.16 -2.76
C GLY A 154 7.09 -7.83 -1.38
N ARG A 155 6.33 -8.93 -1.26
CA ARG A 155 6.32 -9.76 -0.05
C ARG A 155 7.65 -10.50 0.16
N GLY A 156 8.16 -11.14 -0.89
CA GLY A 156 9.40 -11.92 -0.84
C GLY A 156 10.68 -11.09 -0.64
N THR A 157 10.68 -9.81 -1.05
CA THR A 157 11.76 -8.88 -0.72
C THR A 157 11.64 -8.39 0.72
N SER A 158 10.44 -8.04 1.17
CA SER A 158 10.19 -7.61 2.56
C SER A 158 10.56 -8.70 3.58
N SER A 159 10.23 -9.97 3.31
CA SER A 159 10.65 -11.12 4.14
C SER A 159 12.17 -11.31 4.18
N ARG A 160 12.90 -10.96 3.10
CA ARG A 160 14.38 -11.00 3.10
C ARG A 160 14.98 -9.91 3.98
N HIS A 161 14.47 -8.69 3.89
CA HIS A 161 14.97 -7.57 4.71
C HIS A 161 14.63 -7.72 6.20
N GLY A 162 13.49 -8.34 6.52
CA GLY A 162 13.18 -8.73 7.91
C GLY A 162 14.16 -9.78 8.46
N ALA A 163 14.76 -10.61 7.61
CA ALA A 163 15.74 -11.63 8.00
C ALA A 163 17.22 -11.14 7.98
N GLY A 164 17.47 -9.92 7.49
CA GLY A 164 18.80 -9.31 7.45
C GLY A 164 18.74 -7.99 6.67
N SER A 165 19.13 -6.89 7.34
CA SER A 165 19.39 -5.51 6.87
C SER A 165 18.79 -5.05 5.53
N VAL A 166 18.09 -3.92 5.57
CA VAL A 166 17.47 -3.18 4.45
C VAL A 166 18.39 -3.08 3.23
N GLY A 167 18.01 -3.74 2.15
CA GLY A 167 18.57 -3.65 0.80
C GLY A 167 17.49 -3.26 -0.21
N GLU A 168 17.88 -2.99 -1.45
CA GLU A 168 17.03 -2.34 -2.46
C GLU A 168 15.71 -3.09 -2.74
N ASN A 169 14.59 -2.42 -2.46
CA ASN A 169 13.24 -2.94 -2.70
C ASN A 169 12.77 -2.55 -4.11
N ARG A 170 12.69 -3.53 -5.03
CA ARG A 170 11.85 -3.45 -6.23
C ARG A 170 10.47 -4.05 -5.93
N ALA A 171 9.69 -3.37 -5.09
CA ALA A 171 8.23 -3.51 -5.17
C ALA A 171 7.76 -2.69 -6.38
N SER A 172 6.69 -3.12 -7.07
CA SER A 172 6.11 -2.37 -8.20
C SER A 172 5.43 -1.08 -7.72
N ALA A 173 6.22 -0.11 -7.25
CA ALA A 173 5.79 1.26 -7.03
C ALA A 173 5.75 1.96 -8.39
N LYS A 174 4.64 2.64 -8.69
CA LYS A 174 4.55 3.53 -9.85
C LYS A 174 4.60 4.97 -9.37
N GLU A 175 5.48 5.75 -9.98
CA GLU A 175 5.57 7.20 -9.75
C GLU A 175 4.36 7.89 -10.39
N VAL A 176 3.67 8.72 -9.61
CA VAL A 176 2.48 9.44 -10.08
C VAL A 176 2.95 10.72 -10.76
N GLY A 177 3.01 10.67 -12.10
CA GLY A 177 2.94 11.81 -13.01
C GLY A 177 3.82 13.03 -12.68
N ARG A 178 5.10 12.99 -13.07
CA ARG A 178 5.87 14.21 -13.33
C ARG A 178 5.62 14.65 -14.78
N LYS A 179 5.28 15.93 -15.02
CA LYS A 179 5.23 16.48 -16.38
C LYS A 179 6.65 16.44 -16.95
N ASN A 180 6.81 15.77 -18.08
CA ASN A 180 7.99 15.92 -18.93
C ASN A 180 7.55 16.75 -20.14
N GLU A 181 8.13 17.93 -20.30
CA GLU A 181 8.16 18.62 -21.57
C GLU A 181 9.00 17.77 -22.52
N GLU A 182 8.35 17.24 -23.55
CA GLU A 182 8.86 16.75 -24.84
C GLU A 182 8.00 15.57 -25.31
N GLY A 183 7.33 15.77 -26.45
CA GLY A 183 6.34 14.86 -27.00
C GLY A 183 6.94 13.58 -27.59
N GLY A 184 6.22 12.47 -27.38
CA GLY A 184 6.38 11.25 -28.17
C GLY A 184 6.45 9.99 -27.32
N ILE A 185 5.31 9.33 -27.07
CA ILE A 185 5.30 7.97 -26.52
C ILE A 185 5.35 6.97 -27.68
N ARG A 186 6.47 6.27 -27.83
CA ARG A 186 6.59 5.10 -28.71
C ARG A 186 5.82 3.93 -28.09
N LYS A 187 5.00 3.25 -28.90
CA LYS A 187 4.34 1.98 -28.55
C LYS A 187 5.39 0.86 -28.54
N GLU A 188 5.60 0.22 -27.39
CA GLU A 188 6.21 -1.11 -27.35
C GLU A 188 5.18 -2.15 -26.89
N GLU A 189 5.14 -3.24 -27.65
CA GLU A 189 4.16 -4.32 -27.60
C GLU A 189 4.27 -5.17 -26.32
N LEU A 190 3.15 -5.32 -25.60
CA LEU A 190 2.97 -6.35 -24.57
C LEU A 190 2.78 -7.72 -25.24
N LYS A 191 3.85 -8.52 -25.36
CA LYS A 191 3.74 -9.97 -25.56
C LYS A 191 3.64 -10.67 -24.20
N MET A 192 2.42 -11.02 -23.81
CA MET A 192 2.13 -11.89 -22.65
C MET A 192 2.37 -13.37 -23.03
N GLY A 193 3.41 -13.97 -22.44
CA GLY A 193 3.72 -15.39 -22.52
C GLY A 193 2.81 -16.26 -21.64
N ARG A 194 2.52 -17.48 -22.12
CA ARG A 194 1.53 -18.45 -21.63
C ARG A 194 1.74 -19.04 -20.22
N LYS A 195 0.59 -19.28 -19.58
CA LYS A 195 0.14 -20.42 -18.72
C LYS A 195 1.12 -21.03 -17.71
N THR A 196 0.78 -20.89 -16.42
CA THR A 196 0.91 -21.98 -15.43
C THR A 196 -0.37 -22.13 -14.62
N LYS A 197 -0.75 -23.39 -14.40
CA LYS A 197 -2.03 -23.91 -13.93
C LYS A 197 -2.28 -23.65 -12.43
N ASN A 198 -3.57 -23.67 -12.09
CA ASN A 198 -4.19 -23.74 -10.76
C ASN A 198 -3.28 -24.15 -9.59
N CYS A 199 -3.16 -23.25 -8.61
CA CYS A 199 -2.83 -23.55 -7.22
C CYS A 199 -3.66 -22.60 -6.35
N VAL A 200 -4.86 -23.04 -5.93
CA VAL A 200 -5.57 -22.39 -4.83
C VAL A 200 -4.81 -22.77 -3.55
N SER A 201 -4.07 -21.82 -2.99
CA SER A 201 -3.38 -21.98 -1.71
C SER A 201 -4.20 -21.29 -0.61
N PRO A 202 -4.12 -21.73 0.66
CA PRO A 202 -5.00 -21.31 1.78
C PRO A 202 -4.73 -19.87 2.27
N ALA A 203 -4.18 -19.00 1.43
CA ALA A 203 -3.81 -17.63 1.76
C ALA A 203 -5.02 -16.67 1.91
N SER A 204 -6.26 -17.12 1.64
CA SER A 204 -7.45 -16.29 1.81
C SER A 204 -7.78 -16.04 3.29
N THR A 205 -7.61 -17.04 4.16
CA THR A 205 -8.04 -16.97 5.57
C THR A 205 -7.19 -16.02 6.43
N ALA A 206 -5.93 -15.77 6.06
CA ALA A 206 -5.06 -14.85 6.79
C ALA A 206 -5.37 -13.36 6.48
N LEU A 207 -6.01 -13.09 5.33
CA LEU A 207 -6.37 -11.74 4.90
C LEU A 207 -7.75 -11.32 5.42
N ASP A 208 -8.65 -12.27 5.67
CA ASP A 208 -9.96 -12.00 6.28
C ASP A 208 -9.80 -11.47 7.73
N HIS A 209 -8.81 -11.95 8.49
CA HIS A 209 -8.47 -11.41 9.81
C HIS A 209 -7.71 -10.06 9.77
N TYR A 210 -7.13 -9.68 8.62
CA TYR A 210 -6.49 -8.38 8.44
C TYR A 210 -7.50 -7.23 8.48
N LEU A 211 -8.77 -7.48 8.11
CA LEU A 211 -9.80 -6.45 8.01
C LEU A 211 -10.62 -6.25 9.30
N ALA A 212 -10.51 -7.16 10.28
CA ALA A 212 -11.35 -7.18 11.48
C ALA A 212 -10.61 -6.92 12.80
N SER A 213 -9.30 -6.61 12.78
CA SER A 213 -8.52 -6.37 14.01
C SER A 213 -7.95 -4.97 14.06
N ASP A 214 -8.41 -4.20 15.05
CA ASP A 214 -7.72 -3.01 15.55
C ASP A 214 -6.31 -3.42 15.98
N LEU A 215 -5.29 -2.82 15.37
CA LEU A 215 -3.91 -3.02 15.79
C LEU A 215 -3.74 -2.32 17.15
N PRO A 216 -3.19 -2.98 18.18
CA PRO A 216 -2.85 -2.28 19.41
C PRO A 216 -1.76 -1.25 19.12
N THR A 217 -2.01 0.00 19.50
CA THR A 217 -1.01 1.06 19.52
C THR A 217 0.13 0.66 20.47
N PRO A 218 1.41 0.72 20.05
CA PRO A 218 2.51 0.54 20.98
C PRO A 218 2.55 1.77 21.89
N ASN A 219 2.27 1.57 23.19
CA ASN A 219 2.50 2.59 24.21
C ASN A 219 3.95 3.08 24.13
N ALA A 220 4.10 4.38 23.89
CA ALA A 220 5.37 5.09 23.93
C ALA A 220 5.84 5.20 25.40
N THR A 221 6.46 4.17 25.93
CA THR A 221 7.28 4.28 27.16
C THR A 221 8.20 3.07 27.28
N ALA A 222 9.49 3.26 26.96
CA ALA A 222 10.65 2.61 27.59
C ALA A 222 11.84 2.58 26.63
N TRP A 223 12.61 3.67 26.59
CA TRP A 223 14.06 3.61 26.35
C TRP A 223 14.71 4.60 27.32
N GLN A 224 14.88 4.16 28.57
CA GLN A 224 15.85 4.73 29.48
C GLN A 224 16.72 3.60 30.05
N ALA A 225 18.01 3.90 30.03
CA ALA A 225 19.11 3.37 30.82
C ALA A 225 19.85 2.09 30.36
N THR A 226 21.15 2.36 30.18
CA THR A 226 22.37 1.54 30.27
C THR A 226 22.64 0.49 29.19
#